data_AF-A0A3S8ZUY2-F1
#
_entry.id   AF-A0A3S8ZUY2-F1
#
_cell.length_a   1.000
_cell.length_b   1.000
_cell.length_c   1.000
_cell.angle_alpha   90.00
_cell.angle_beta   90.00
_cell.angle_gamma   90.00
#
_symmetry.space_group_name_H-M   'P 1'
#
loop_
_entity.id
_entity.type
_entity.pdbx_description
1 polymer ?
#
loop_
_entity_poly.entity_id
_entity_poly.type
_entity_poly.pdbx_seq_one_letter_code
_entity_poly.pdbx_strand_id
1 'polypeptide(L)'
;MDINLSLFGQMITFAILVIFTMKFVWPPLTQIMDERAKRIADGLASADRAKQDLELAEKAAADKLREAKQHAAEIIAQAEKRGAQLVEEAKGHAKAEGERLVAGAQAEIDQQIQQVKEALRQQVAGLVLQGTEQILRREVDANAHAELLASIKAEL
;
A
#
# COMPACT_ATOMS: atom_id res chain seq x y z
N MET A 1 -110.80 -13.55 -6.88
CA MET A 1 -109.87 -13.08 -7.92
C MET A 1 -109.49 -14.30 -8.73
N ASP A 2 -110.12 -14.47 -9.88
CA ASP A 2 -109.90 -15.63 -10.74
C ASP A 2 -108.46 -15.63 -11.24
N ILE A 3 -107.81 -16.80 -11.19
CA ILE A 3 -106.51 -17.03 -11.81
C ILE A 3 -106.72 -16.93 -13.32
N ASN A 4 -106.53 -15.73 -13.86
CA ASN A 4 -106.63 -15.45 -15.27
C ASN A 4 -105.34 -15.87 -16.00
N LEU A 5 -105.47 -16.26 -17.28
CA LEU A 5 -104.37 -16.63 -18.16
C LEU A 5 -103.23 -15.58 -18.20
N SER A 6 -103.55 -14.31 -17.91
CA SER A 6 -102.60 -13.20 -17.77
C SER A 6 -101.59 -13.40 -16.64
N LEU A 7 -101.97 -14.06 -15.53
CA LEU A 7 -101.10 -14.29 -14.37
C LEU A 7 -100.03 -15.34 -14.68
N PHE A 8 -100.37 -16.38 -15.45
CA PHE A 8 -99.41 -17.34 -15.97
C PHE A 8 -98.44 -16.70 -16.98
N GLY A 9 -98.94 -15.84 -17.87
CA GLY A 9 -98.10 -15.07 -18.79
C GLY A 9 -97.12 -14.13 -18.08
N GLN A 10 -97.57 -13.46 -17.01
CA GLN A 10 -96.70 -12.63 -16.16
C GLN A 10 -95.63 -13.47 -15.44
N MET A 11 -95.97 -14.64 -14.90
CA MET A 11 -94.99 -15.54 -14.27
C MET A 11 -93.93 -16.04 -15.25
N ILE A 12 -94.33 -16.42 -16.46
CA ILE A 12 -93.38 -16.87 -17.50
C ILE A 12 -92.46 -15.72 -17.91
N THR A 13 -93.00 -14.52 -18.11
CA THR A 13 -92.22 -13.32 -18.44
C THR A 13 -91.23 -12.96 -17.33
N PHE A 14 -91.67 -13.03 -16.07
CA PHE A 14 -90.82 -12.80 -14.91
C PHE A 14 -89.71 -13.85 -14.79
N ALA A 15 -90.03 -15.13 -14.99
CA ALA A 15 -89.06 -16.21 -14.97
C ALA A 15 -87.99 -16.05 -16.06
N ILE A 16 -88.38 -15.67 -17.28
CA ILE A 16 -87.43 -15.38 -18.37
C ILE A 16 -86.52 -14.19 -18.01
N LEU A 17 -87.08 -13.13 -17.41
CA LEU A 17 -86.31 -11.97 -16.96
C LEU A 17 -85.30 -12.35 -15.86
N VAL A 18 -85.70 -13.17 -14.88
CA VAL A 18 -84.80 -13.66 -13.81
C VAL A 18 -83.67 -14.49 -14.40
N ILE A 19 -83.96 -15.40 -15.33
CA ILE A 19 -82.92 -16.21 -15.99
C ILE A 19 -81.98 -15.33 -16.82
N PHE A 20 -82.51 -14.35 -17.54
CA PHE A 20 -81.71 -13.41 -18.32
C PHE A 20 -80.81 -12.56 -17.43
N THR A 21 -81.32 -12.00 -16.34
CA THR A 21 -80.53 -11.18 -15.40
C THR A 21 -79.49 -12.00 -14.66
N MET A 22 -79.82 -13.22 -14.21
CA MET A 22 -78.86 -14.16 -13.61
C MET A 22 -77.73 -14.55 -14.57
N LYS A 23 -78.04 -14.74 -15.86
CA LYS A 23 -77.05 -15.21 -16.84
C LYS A 23 -76.24 -14.10 -17.50
N PHE A 24 -76.83 -12.92 -17.71
CA PHE A 24 -76.19 -11.83 -18.46
C PHE A 24 -75.77 -10.64 -17.61
N VAL A 25 -76.48 -10.33 -16.51
CA VAL A 25 -76.20 -9.11 -15.71
C VAL A 25 -75.35 -9.43 -14.48
N TRP A 26 -75.64 -10.55 -13.80
CA TRP A 26 -74.92 -10.94 -12.60
C TRP A 26 -73.43 -11.25 -12.84
N PRO A 27 -73.05 -12.03 -13.88
CA PRO A 27 -71.65 -12.42 -14.05
C PRO A 27 -70.70 -11.23 -14.35
N PRO A 28 -71.05 -10.27 -15.23
CA PRO A 28 -70.21 -9.08 -15.42
C PRO A 28 -70.08 -8.23 -14.16
N LEU A 29 -71.14 -8.13 -13.35
CA LEU A 29 -71.12 -7.34 -12.12
C LEU A 29 -70.19 -7.94 -11.08
N THR A 30 -70.27 -9.25 -10.84
CA THR A 30 -69.38 -9.94 -9.90
C THR A 30 -67.93 -9.94 -10.40
N GLN A 31 -67.70 -10.11 -11.71
CA GLN A 31 -66.36 -10.04 -12.28
C GLN A 31 -65.69 -8.68 -12.05
N ILE A 32 -66.41 -7.58 -12.21
CA ILE A 32 -65.86 -6.23 -11.97
C ILE A 32 -65.54 -6.04 -10.47
N MET A 33 -66.39 -6.57 -9.58
CA MET A 33 -66.14 -6.50 -8.13
C MET A 33 -64.92 -7.33 -7.74
N ASP A 34 -64.80 -8.56 -8.25
CA ASP A 34 -63.67 -9.45 -7.99
C ASP A 34 -62.38 -8.88 -8.56
N GLU A 35 -62.40 -8.30 -9.77
CA GLU A 35 -61.22 -7.66 -10.36
C GLU A 35 -60.75 -6.48 -9.51
N ARG A 36 -61.67 -5.65 -8.99
CA ARG A 36 -61.33 -4.55 -8.08
C ARG A 36 -60.76 -5.06 -6.77
N ALA A 37 -61.39 -6.06 -6.15
CA ALA A 37 -60.91 -6.66 -4.92
C ALA A 37 -59.51 -7.25 -5.10
N LYS A 38 -59.29 -7.96 -6.21
CA LYS A 38 -57.99 -8.53 -6.56
C LYS A 38 -56.92 -7.47 -6.80
N ARG A 39 -57.22 -6.40 -7.56
CA ARG A 39 -56.26 -5.30 -7.77
C ARG A 39 -55.87 -4.61 -6.47
N ILE A 40 -56.81 -4.42 -5.54
CA ILE A 40 -56.52 -3.82 -4.24
C ILE A 40 -55.65 -4.76 -3.40
N ALA A 41 -55.99 -6.05 -3.35
CA ALA A 41 -55.21 -7.05 -2.62
C ALA A 41 -53.79 -7.17 -3.17
N ASP A 42 -53.64 -7.28 -4.50
CA ASP A 42 -52.35 -7.36 -5.17
C ASP A 42 -51.53 -6.07 -4.97
N GLY A 43 -52.18 -4.91 -5.01
CA GLY A 43 -51.55 -3.62 -4.75
C GLY A 43 -51.03 -3.50 -3.32
N LEU A 44 -51.85 -3.89 -2.33
CA LEU A 44 -51.47 -3.86 -0.92
C LEU A 44 -50.33 -4.86 -0.63
N ALA A 45 -50.44 -6.09 -1.13
CA ALA A 45 -49.40 -7.10 -0.98
C ALA A 45 -48.08 -6.70 -1.68
N SER A 46 -48.16 -5.96 -2.79
CA SER A 46 -46.96 -5.45 -3.46
C SER A 46 -46.35 -4.27 -2.71
N ALA A 47 -47.17 -3.40 -2.11
CA ALA A 47 -46.68 -2.31 -1.26
C ALA A 47 -45.99 -2.82 0.01
N ASP A 48 -46.57 -3.84 0.67
CA ASP A 48 -45.96 -4.45 1.86
C ASP A 48 -44.64 -5.15 1.53
N ARG A 49 -44.58 -5.88 0.40
CA ARG A 49 -43.33 -6.47 -0.08
C ARG A 49 -42.29 -5.41 -0.41
N ALA A 50 -42.67 -4.36 -1.14
CA ALA A 50 -41.75 -3.27 -1.46
C ALA A 50 -41.20 -2.58 -0.19
N LYS A 51 -42.02 -2.43 0.86
CA LYS A 51 -41.58 -1.88 2.13
C LYS A 51 -40.58 -2.80 2.84
N GLN A 52 -40.83 -4.11 2.86
CA GLN A 52 -39.90 -5.08 3.44
C GLN A 52 -38.58 -5.14 2.65
N ASP A 53 -38.66 -5.18 1.32
CA ASP A 53 -37.49 -5.19 0.44
C ASP A 53 -36.65 -3.92 0.61
N LEU A 54 -37.30 -2.76 0.77
CA LEU A 54 -36.63 -1.50 1.07
C LEU A 54 -35.90 -1.56 2.41
N GLU A 55 -36.56 -2.03 3.47
CA GLU A 55 -35.94 -2.14 4.80
C GLU A 55 -34.75 -3.12 4.80
N LEU A 56 -34.86 -4.23 4.07
CA LEU A 56 -33.78 -5.19 3.87
C LEU A 56 -32.63 -4.59 3.06
N ALA A 57 -32.93 -3.85 1.99
CA ALA A 57 -31.93 -3.17 1.17
C ALA A 57 -31.19 -2.09 1.96
N GLU A 58 -31.90 -1.31 2.79
CA GLU A 58 -31.31 -0.30 3.67
C GLU A 58 -30.38 -0.94 4.71
N LYS A 59 -30.81 -2.02 5.35
CA LYS A 59 -29.97 -2.80 6.28
C LYS A 59 -28.72 -3.34 5.59
N ALA A 60 -28.88 -3.98 4.43
CA ALA A 60 -27.77 -4.52 3.66
C ALA A 60 -26.79 -3.41 3.19
N ALA A 61 -27.30 -2.24 2.80
CA ALA A 61 -26.48 -1.10 2.43
C ALA A 61 -25.70 -0.54 3.63
N ALA A 62 -26.35 -0.41 4.79
CA ALA A 62 -25.71 0.04 6.03
C ALA A 62 -24.60 -0.94 6.48
N ASP A 63 -24.87 -2.25 6.39
CA ASP A 63 -23.87 -3.28 6.70
C ASP A 63 -22.69 -3.25 5.74
N LYS A 64 -22.93 -3.15 4.43
CA LYS A 64 -21.85 -3.00 3.43
C LYS A 64 -21.03 -1.74 3.67
N LEU A 65 -21.66 -0.62 4.04
CA LEU A 65 -20.94 0.61 4.36
C LEU A 65 -20.06 0.45 5.60
N ARG A 66 -20.59 -0.22 6.64
CA ARG A 66 -19.84 -0.51 7.86
C ARG A 66 -18.65 -1.42 7.58
N GLU A 67 -18.87 -2.49 6.81
CA GLU A 67 -17.82 -3.42 6.40
C GLU A 67 -16.75 -2.70 5.57
N ALA A 68 -17.13 -1.90 4.58
CA ALA A 68 -16.20 -1.12 3.76
C ALA A 68 -15.36 -0.14 4.60
N LYS A 69 -15.97 0.51 5.60
CA LYS A 69 -15.24 1.38 6.54
C LYS A 69 -14.25 0.60 7.39
N GLN A 70 -14.62 -0.59 7.84
CA GLN A 70 -13.73 -1.46 8.60
C GLN A 70 -12.54 -1.93 7.75
N HIS A 71 -12.80 -2.43 6.54
CA HIS A 71 -11.74 -2.81 5.59
C HIS A 71 -10.81 -1.63 5.27
N ALA A 72 -11.37 -0.43 5.06
CA ALA A 72 -10.55 0.77 4.83
C ALA A 72 -9.65 1.09 6.04
N ALA A 73 -10.18 1.01 7.26
CA ALA A 73 -9.40 1.23 8.47
C ALA A 73 -8.30 0.17 8.64
N GLU A 74 -8.59 -1.10 8.34
CA GLU A 74 -7.61 -2.19 8.36
C GLU A 74 -6.49 -1.97 7.33
N ILE A 75 -6.83 -1.55 6.11
CA ILE A 75 -5.85 -1.21 5.07
C ILE A 75 -4.94 -0.06 5.53
N ILE A 76 -5.51 1.00 6.10
CA ILE A 76 -4.73 2.15 6.60
C ILE A 76 -3.79 1.70 7.73
N ALA A 77 -4.29 0.95 8.70
CA ALA A 77 -3.46 0.43 9.80
C ALA A 77 -2.34 -0.49 9.29
N GLN A 78 -2.62 -1.34 8.30
CA GLN A 78 -1.61 -2.19 7.68
C GLN A 78 -0.56 -1.37 6.91
N ALA A 79 -0.99 -0.32 6.20
CA ALA A 79 -0.10 0.58 5.49
C ALA A 79 0.81 1.36 6.45
N GLU A 80 0.29 1.89 7.55
CA GLU A 80 1.07 2.56 8.58
C GLU A 80 2.10 1.61 9.22
N LYS A 81 1.66 0.39 9.59
CA LYS A 81 2.57 -0.62 10.15
C LYS A 81 3.69 -0.97 9.17
N ARG A 82 3.36 -1.17 7.89
CA ARG A 82 4.35 -1.50 6.86
C ARG A 82 5.28 -0.33 6.58
N GLY A 83 4.76 0.90 6.61
CA GLY A 83 5.57 2.12 6.51
C GLY A 83 6.56 2.24 7.67
N ALA A 84 6.12 2.01 8.90
CA ALA A 84 7.00 2.01 10.06
C ALA A 84 8.09 0.92 9.98
N GLN A 85 7.73 -0.29 9.55
CA GLN A 85 8.69 -1.38 9.31
C GLN A 85 9.73 -1.01 8.25
N LEU A 86 9.29 -0.44 7.13
CA LEU A 86 10.20 0.00 6.06
C LEU A 86 11.17 1.08 6.53
N VAL A 87 10.70 2.03 7.36
CA VAL A 87 11.55 3.07 7.94
C VAL A 87 12.60 2.46 8.87
N GLU A 88 12.23 1.51 9.72
CA GLU A 88 13.18 0.83 10.61
C GLU A 88 14.19 -0.04 9.84
N GLU A 89 13.73 -0.77 8.82
CA GLU A 89 14.62 -1.51 7.91
C GLU A 89 15.60 -0.56 7.19
N ALA A 90 15.10 0.55 6.64
CA ALA A 90 15.93 1.54 5.96
C ALA A 90 16.96 2.18 6.91
N LYS A 91 16.58 2.48 8.15
CA LYS A 91 17.53 2.95 9.18
C LYS A 91 18.59 1.90 9.49
N GLY A 92 18.20 0.63 9.62
CA GLY A 92 19.12 -0.48 9.85
C GLY A 92 20.14 -0.61 8.73
N HIS A 93 19.68 -0.60 7.48
CA HIS A 93 20.54 -0.62 6.30
C HIS A 93 21.46 0.60 6.22
N ALA A 94 20.94 1.81 6.46
CA ALA A 94 21.74 3.04 6.45
C ALA A 94 22.83 3.02 7.52
N LYS A 95 22.53 2.50 8.72
CA LYS A 95 23.53 2.36 9.78
C LYS A 95 24.61 1.35 9.42
N ALA A 96 24.22 0.17 8.91
CA ALA A 96 25.18 -0.85 8.48
C ALA A 96 26.08 -0.36 7.34
N GLU A 97 25.53 0.36 6.37
CA GLU A 97 26.29 0.94 5.26
C GLU A 97 27.21 2.08 5.75
N GLY A 98 26.75 2.90 6.70
CA GLY A 98 27.57 3.91 7.35
C GLY A 98 28.75 3.31 8.11
N GLU A 99 28.53 2.26 8.88
CA GLU A 99 29.60 1.52 9.58
C GLU A 99 30.60 0.91 8.57
N ARG A 100 30.11 0.36 7.46
CA ARG A 100 30.95 -0.17 6.38
C ARG A 100 31.82 0.91 5.74
N LEU A 101 31.24 2.08 5.47
CA LEU A 101 31.96 3.22 4.90
C LEU A 101 33.05 3.73 5.83
N VAL A 102 32.74 3.88 7.14
CA VAL A 102 33.71 4.32 8.14
C VAL A 102 34.85 3.30 8.29
N ALA A 103 34.53 2.00 8.33
CA ALA A 103 35.53 0.95 8.40
C ALA A 103 36.45 0.95 7.16
N GLY A 104 35.89 1.15 5.96
CA GLY A 104 36.65 1.31 4.73
C GLY A 104 37.57 2.53 4.75
N ALA A 105 37.05 3.69 5.17
CA ALA A 105 37.82 4.91 5.29
C ALA A 105 38.98 4.77 6.30
N GLN A 106 38.76 4.10 7.44
CA GLN A 106 39.82 3.84 8.41
C GLN A 106 40.92 2.94 7.82
N ALA A 107 40.54 1.90 7.08
CA ALA A 107 41.50 1.03 6.39
C ALA A 107 42.31 1.78 5.33
N GLU A 108 41.69 2.67 4.57
CA GLU A 108 42.39 3.54 3.60
C GLU A 108 43.35 4.50 4.30
N ILE A 109 42.94 5.12 5.41
CA ILE A 109 43.80 6.00 6.22
C ILE A 109 45.01 5.21 6.73
N ASP A 110 44.81 4.01 7.25
CA ASP A 110 45.90 3.18 7.76
C ASP A 110 46.88 2.81 6.64
N GLN A 111 46.39 2.48 5.44
CA GLN A 111 47.24 2.26 4.27
C GLN A 111 48.03 3.51 3.87
N GLN A 112 47.38 4.68 3.83
CA GLN A 112 48.04 5.95 3.52
C GLN A 112 49.13 6.27 4.54
N ILE A 113 48.88 6.05 5.85
CA ILE A 113 49.88 6.22 6.90
C ILE A 113 51.10 5.32 6.67
N GLN A 114 50.91 4.06 6.27
CA GLN A 114 52.03 3.18 5.96
C GLN A 114 52.83 3.66 4.75
N GLN A 115 52.15 4.10 3.68
CA GLN A 115 52.81 4.67 2.50
C GLN A 115 53.61 5.94 2.85
N VAL A 116 53.03 6.84 3.66
CA VAL A 116 53.70 8.07 4.10
C VAL A 116 54.91 7.73 4.98
N LYS A 117 54.81 6.77 5.90
CA LYS A 117 55.95 6.32 6.72
C LYS A 117 57.08 5.77 5.87
N GLU A 118 56.77 5.00 4.83
CA GLU A 118 57.79 4.45 3.94
C GLU A 118 58.46 5.54 3.10
N ALA A 119 57.68 6.49 2.56
CA ALA A 119 58.22 7.67 1.89
C ALA A 119 59.11 8.51 2.83
N LEU A 120 58.72 8.67 4.09
CA LEU A 120 59.50 9.38 5.10
C LEU A 120 60.83 8.67 5.39
N ARG A 121 60.84 7.34 5.50
CA ARG A 121 62.07 6.56 5.68
C ARG A 121 63.05 6.77 4.53
N GLN A 122 62.56 6.78 3.28
CA GLN A 122 63.39 7.05 2.11
C GLN A 122 63.97 8.47 2.15
N GLN A 123 63.17 9.48 2.51
CA GLN A 123 63.65 10.86 2.65
C GLN A 123 64.70 11.01 3.76
N VAL A 124 64.48 10.39 4.93
CA VAL A 124 65.44 10.42 6.04
C VAL A 124 66.73 9.72 5.66
N ALA A 125 66.67 8.56 4.99
CA ALA A 125 67.87 7.87 4.50
C ALA A 125 68.69 8.74 3.54
N GLY A 126 68.02 9.45 2.63
CA GLY A 126 68.67 10.42 1.74
C GLY A 126 69.31 11.60 2.48
N LEU A 127 68.62 12.18 3.46
CA LEU A 127 69.15 13.26 4.30
C LEU A 127 70.35 12.81 5.14
N VAL A 128 70.32 11.59 5.70
CA VAL A 128 71.44 11.02 6.47
C VAL A 128 72.65 10.79 5.56
N LEU A 129 72.45 10.31 4.33
CA LEU A 129 73.53 10.13 3.37
C LEU A 129 74.18 11.48 3.00
N GLN A 130 73.36 12.51 2.71
CA GLN A 130 73.85 13.87 2.45
C GLN A 130 74.59 14.47 3.65
N GLY A 131 74.06 14.29 4.87
CA GLY A 131 74.71 14.74 6.09
C GLY A 131 76.05 14.04 6.32
N THR A 132 76.11 12.73 6.05
CA THR A 132 77.34 11.94 6.16
C THR A 132 78.36 12.36 5.10
N GLU A 133 77.96 12.58 3.85
CA GLU A 133 78.82 13.14 2.80
C GLU A 133 79.40 14.50 3.20
N GLN A 134 78.60 15.36 3.84
CA GLN A 134 79.03 16.69 4.24
C GLN A 134 79.98 16.68 5.44
N ILE A 135 79.78 15.76 6.40
CA ILE A 135 80.73 15.51 7.50
C ILE A 135 82.03 14.92 6.95
N LEU A 136 81.95 13.93 6.06
CA LEU A 136 83.12 13.29 5.46
C LEU A 136 83.94 14.29 4.65
N ARG A 137 83.28 15.16 3.85
CA ARG A 137 83.96 16.28 3.16
C ARG A 137 84.69 17.21 4.12
N ARG A 138 84.11 17.48 5.30
CA ARG A 138 84.71 18.37 6.29
C ARG A 138 85.88 17.73 7.04
N GLU A 139 85.85 16.43 7.32
CA GLU A 139 86.96 15.71 7.96
C GLU A 139 88.11 15.41 6.99
N VAL A 140 87.81 15.15 5.72
CA VAL A 140 88.82 14.79 4.70
C VAL A 140 89.69 16.00 4.28
N ASP A 141 89.25 17.24 4.52
CA ASP A 141 89.89 18.44 3.96
C ASP A 141 91.06 19.04 4.77
N ALA A 142 91.26 18.66 6.06
CA ALA A 142 92.29 19.33 6.88
C ALA A 142 93.51 18.47 7.22
N ASN A 143 93.34 17.19 7.58
CA ASN A 143 94.44 16.35 8.07
C ASN A 143 94.85 15.23 7.10
N ALA A 144 93.90 14.65 6.35
CA ALA A 144 94.17 13.50 5.49
C ALA A 144 95.01 13.85 4.24
N HIS A 145 94.84 15.05 3.67
CA HIS A 145 95.63 15.50 2.52
C HIS A 145 97.09 15.82 2.87
N ALA A 146 97.37 16.31 4.08
CA ALA A 146 98.75 16.57 4.51
C ALA A 146 99.55 15.28 4.71
N GLU A 147 98.92 14.23 5.26
CA GLU A 147 99.55 12.93 5.52
C GLU A 147 99.75 12.11 4.23
N LEU A 148 98.77 12.10 3.32
CA LEU A 148 98.88 11.44 2.01
C LEU A 148 99.89 12.15 1.08
N LEU A 149 99.96 13.48 1.10
CA LEU A 149 101.00 14.21 0.36
C LEU A 149 102.39 14.01 0.97
N ALA A 150 102.48 13.84 2.30
CA ALA A 150 103.75 13.52 2.96
C ALA A 150 104.23 12.10 2.65
N SER A 151 103.34 11.09 2.59
CA SER A 151 103.73 9.72 2.27
C SER A 151 104.13 9.53 0.81
N ILE A 152 103.49 10.23 -0.14
CA ILE A 152 103.86 10.18 -1.57
C ILE A 152 105.20 10.89 -1.84
N LYS A 153 105.55 11.92 -1.04
CA LYS A 153 106.84 12.62 -1.16
C LYS A 153 108.01 11.88 -0.48
N ALA A 154 107.74 10.82 0.28
CA ALA A 154 108.75 9.98 0.91
C ALA A 154 109.13 8.74 0.07
N GLU A 155 108.40 8.46 -1.01
CA GLU A 155 108.66 7.37 -1.97
C GLU A 155 109.28 7.84 -3.31
N LEU A 156 109.66 9.12 -3.43
CA LEU A 156 110.43 9.71 -4.53
C LEU A 156 111.75 10.30 -4.01
#